data_AF-A0AAW6W9S2-F1
#
_entry.id   AF-A0AAW6W9S2-F1
#
_cell.length_a   1.000
_cell.length_b   1.000
_cell.length_c   1.000
_cell.angle_alpha   90.00
_cell.angle_beta   90.00
_cell.angle_gamma   90.00
#
_symmetry.space_group_name_H-M   'P 1'
#
loop_
_entity.id
_entity.type
_entity.pdbx_description
1 polymer ?
#
loop_
_entity_poly.entity_id
_entity_poly.type
_entity_poly.pdbx_seq_one_letter_code
_entity_poly.pdbx_strand_id
1 'polypeptide(L)'
;METLKEVLRKIGKFSFTNKSEFEALVKNSLAKEQTEEVGKQKKRIPQITDRMEQIERVMNKLYEDNALGNIEPKRYEQLSGKYAEEYYSLKSEKEQIEERLSEFENANQRAKNFIKLAESYSDFEELTPTAINEFISKIVVHERDVKRAKYAVQRIEVYFNYIGKFENELTKEIEPTEQEMIQMREEIEEAKKEKSRAYHRAYSKEYRAKNIEKCREYEKIKAREYRARKKLQAIN
;
A
#
# COMPACT_ATOMS: atom_id res chain seq x y z
N MET A 1 -6.03 -18.08 0.26
CA MET A 1 -6.15 -16.99 -0.72
C MET A 1 -7.17 -16.02 -0.17
N GLU A 2 -6.72 -14.96 0.50
CA GLU A 2 -7.66 -13.97 1.01
C GLU A 2 -8.19 -13.13 -0.13
N THR A 3 -9.50 -13.02 -0.24
CA THR A 3 -10.11 -12.16 -1.26
C THR A 3 -10.03 -10.70 -0.82
N LEU A 4 -10.02 -9.76 -1.78
CA LEU A 4 -10.07 -8.32 -1.48
C LEU A 4 -11.24 -7.97 -0.52
N LYS A 5 -12.35 -8.71 -0.64
CA LYS A 5 -13.51 -8.62 0.26
C LYS A 5 -13.15 -8.97 1.71
N GLU A 6 -12.37 -10.02 1.93
CA GLU A 6 -11.92 -10.42 3.27
C GLU A 6 -10.98 -9.39 3.89
N VAL A 7 -10.07 -8.82 3.10
CA VAL A 7 -9.16 -7.76 3.56
C VAL A 7 -9.96 -6.52 4.00
N LEU A 8 -10.89 -6.05 3.18
CA LEU A 8 -11.74 -4.90 3.51
C LEU A 8 -12.62 -5.19 4.74
N ARG A 9 -13.16 -6.40 4.87
CA ARG A 9 -13.94 -6.81 6.05
C ARG A 9 -13.07 -6.85 7.31
N LYS A 10 -11.83 -7.32 7.24
CA LYS A 10 -10.88 -7.29 8.37
C LYS A 10 -10.58 -5.85 8.80
N ILE A 11 -10.35 -4.95 7.85
CA ILE A 11 -10.14 -3.51 8.12
C ILE A 11 -11.38 -2.90 8.79
N GLY A 12 -12.58 -3.17 8.27
CA GLY A 12 -13.84 -2.69 8.85
C GLY A 12 -14.07 -3.22 10.27
N LYS A 13 -13.84 -4.52 10.51
CA LYS A 13 -13.91 -5.10 11.86
C LYS A 13 -12.91 -4.47 12.80
N PHE A 14 -11.67 -4.27 12.37
CA PHE A 14 -10.64 -3.65 13.18
C PHE A 14 -10.97 -2.19 13.53
N SER A 15 -11.54 -1.43 12.59
CA SER A 15 -12.04 -0.08 12.86
C SER A 15 -13.12 -0.07 13.94
N PHE A 16 -13.96 -1.11 14.00
CA PHE A 16 -15.03 -1.22 14.99
C PHE A 16 -14.52 -1.69 16.37
N THR A 17 -13.64 -2.69 16.41
CA THR A 17 -13.14 -3.27 17.67
C THR A 17 -12.14 -2.34 18.36
N ASN A 18 -11.19 -1.77 17.62
CA ASN A 18 -10.09 -0.94 18.15
C ASN A 18 -10.07 0.45 17.50
N LYS A 19 -11.16 1.21 17.64
CA LYS A 19 -11.32 2.54 17.03
C LYS A 19 -10.14 3.48 17.35
N SER A 20 -9.73 3.57 18.62
CA SER A 20 -8.62 4.45 19.04
C SER A 20 -7.29 4.08 18.36
N GLU A 21 -6.98 2.79 18.29
CA GLU A 21 -5.75 2.30 17.63
C GLU A 21 -5.81 2.50 16.12
N PHE A 22 -6.96 2.24 15.50
CA PHE A 22 -7.18 2.47 14.08
C PHE A 22 -7.06 3.96 13.73
N GLU A 23 -7.64 4.85 14.54
CA GLU A 23 -7.47 6.29 14.36
C GLU A 23 -6.02 6.73 14.48
N ALA A 24 -5.29 6.21 15.48
CA ALA A 24 -3.88 6.51 15.68
C ALA A 24 -3.04 6.00 14.50
N LEU A 25 -3.31 4.79 14.00
CA LEU A 25 -2.62 4.21 12.85
C LEU A 25 -2.89 4.97 11.56
N VAL A 26 -4.14 5.32 11.29
CA VAL A 26 -4.51 6.14 10.12
C VAL A 26 -3.82 7.51 10.20
N LYS A 27 -3.84 8.15 11.38
CA LYS A 27 -3.12 9.41 11.60
C LYS A 27 -1.62 9.26 11.44
N ASN A 28 -0.99 8.21 11.97
CA ASN A 28 0.45 7.96 11.84
C ASN A 28 0.88 7.61 10.41
N SER A 29 0.04 6.91 9.65
CA SER A 29 0.31 6.60 8.24
C SER A 29 0.30 7.85 7.35
N LEU A 30 -0.52 8.84 7.73
CA LEU A 30 -0.64 10.13 7.05
C LEU A 30 0.35 11.18 7.59
N ALA A 31 0.65 11.14 8.88
CA ALA A 31 1.56 12.05 9.58
C ALA A 31 2.91 11.37 9.78
N LYS A 32 3.76 11.42 8.74
CA LYS A 32 5.20 11.13 8.93
C LYS A 32 5.92 12.23 9.70
N GLU A 33 5.30 13.40 9.92
CA GLU A 33 5.92 14.53 10.61
C GLU A 33 5.32 14.78 11.99
N GLN A 34 6.23 15.03 12.93
CA GLN A 34 6.04 15.06 14.37
C GLN A 34 5.03 16.12 14.78
N THR A 35 4.04 15.73 15.57
CA THR A 35 3.05 16.63 16.20
C THR A 35 3.70 17.79 16.96
N GLU A 36 4.92 17.60 17.45
CA GLU A 36 5.73 18.64 18.08
C GLU A 36 6.19 19.75 17.13
N GLU A 37 6.56 19.42 15.89
CA GLU A 37 6.97 20.41 14.90
C GLU A 37 5.80 21.27 14.43
N VAL A 38 4.62 20.67 14.24
CA VAL A 38 3.38 21.40 13.96
C VAL A 38 3.08 22.40 15.09
N GLY A 39 3.27 22.00 16.35
CA GLY A 39 3.12 22.88 17.51
C GLY A 39 4.10 24.06 17.50
N LYS A 40 5.36 23.83 17.12
CA LYS A 40 6.38 24.89 16.97
C LYS A 40 6.05 25.83 15.81
N GLN A 41 5.67 25.29 14.66
CA GLN A 41 5.28 26.03 13.47
C GLN A 41 4.07 26.94 13.72
N LYS A 42 3.03 26.44 14.42
CA LYS A 42 1.88 27.25 14.82
C LYS A 42 2.26 28.42 15.74
N LYS A 43 3.26 28.26 16.60
CA LYS A 43 3.79 29.35 17.44
C LYS A 43 4.73 30.30 16.67
N ARG A 44 5.32 29.85 15.56
CA ARG A 44 6.24 30.62 14.73
C ARG A 44 5.52 31.67 13.88
N ILE A 45 4.34 31.36 13.34
CA ILE A 45 3.52 32.31 12.54
C ILE A 45 3.28 33.66 13.25
N PRO A 46 2.79 33.72 14.51
CA PRO A 46 2.58 35.01 15.17
C PRO A 46 3.89 35.75 15.41
N GLN A 47 4.99 35.06 15.73
CA GLN A 47 6.31 35.70 15.89
C GLN A 47 6.81 36.35 14.59
N ILE A 48 6.63 35.65 13.46
CA ILE A 48 6.97 36.19 12.14
C ILE A 48 6.08 37.40 11.83
N THR A 49 4.78 37.29 12.09
CA THR A 49 3.81 38.36 11.81
C THR A 49 4.14 39.61 12.63
N ASP A 50 4.39 39.47 13.93
CA ASP A 50 4.79 40.57 14.81
C ASP A 50 6.09 41.22 14.33
N ARG A 51 7.07 40.42 13.87
CA ARG A 51 8.34 40.93 13.35
C ARG A 51 8.16 41.68 12.03
N MET A 52 7.32 41.18 11.13
CA MET A 52 6.99 41.85 9.87
C MET A 52 6.32 43.21 10.13
N GLU A 53 5.38 43.29 11.07
CA GLU A 53 4.76 44.57 11.48
C GLU A 53 5.78 45.55 12.07
N GLN A 54 6.73 45.07 12.87
CA GLN A 54 7.83 45.91 13.38
C GLN A 54 8.69 46.47 12.25
N ILE A 55 9.03 45.63 11.26
CA ILE A 55 9.82 46.05 10.10
C ILE A 55 9.07 47.12 9.31
N GLU A 56 7.76 46.94 9.06
CA GLU A 56 6.94 47.94 8.36
C GLU A 56 6.92 49.29 9.10
N ARG A 57 6.79 49.28 10.43
CA ARG A 57 6.84 50.52 11.23
C ARG A 57 8.19 51.22 11.14
N VAL A 58 9.29 50.46 11.17
CA VAL A 58 10.65 51.03 11.04
C VAL A 58 10.88 51.55 9.63
N MET A 59 10.42 50.83 8.61
CA MET A 59 10.51 51.25 7.21
C MET A 59 9.77 52.56 6.98
N ASN A 60 8.53 52.70 7.48
CA ASN A 60 7.77 53.95 7.35
C ASN A 60 8.51 55.15 7.93
N LYS A 61 9.09 55.02 9.14
CA LYS A 61 9.92 56.08 9.73
C LYS A 61 11.18 56.37 8.92
N LEU A 62 11.83 55.33 8.39
CA LEU A 62 13.02 55.47 7.56
C LEU A 62 12.71 56.24 6.26
N TYR A 63 11.52 56.03 5.67
CA TYR A 63 11.04 56.81 4.53
C TYR A 63 10.79 58.28 4.89
N GLU A 64 10.16 58.54 6.04
CA GLU A 64 9.90 59.90 6.54
C GLU A 64 11.22 60.66 6.77
N ASP A 65 12.18 60.05 7.44
CA ASP A 65 13.49 60.66 7.72
C ASP A 65 14.28 60.95 6.44
N ASN A 66 14.18 60.09 5.43
CA ASN A 66 14.77 60.32 4.12
C ASN A 66 14.11 61.49 3.37
N ALA A 67 12.78 61.59 3.42
CA ALA A 67 12.05 62.71 2.81
C ALA A 67 12.38 64.06 3.47
N LEU A 68 12.64 64.07 4.78
CA LEU A 68 13.04 65.27 5.54
C LEU A 68 14.54 65.60 5.40
N GLY A 69 15.33 64.74 4.75
CA GLY A 69 16.78 64.92 4.60
C GLY A 69 17.58 64.66 5.89
N ASN A 70 16.99 63.99 6.88
CA ASN A 70 17.62 63.66 8.16
C ASN A 70 18.63 62.50 8.06
N ILE A 71 18.66 61.80 6.92
CA ILE A 71 19.53 60.66 6.67
C ILE A 71 20.24 60.79 5.33
N GLU A 72 21.50 60.36 5.28
CA GLU A 72 22.26 60.29 4.05
C GLU A 72 21.65 59.23 3.09
N PRO A 73 21.47 59.53 1.78
CA PRO A 73 20.83 58.63 0.82
C PRO A 73 21.47 57.23 0.76
N LYS A 74 22.81 57.16 0.84
CA LYS A 74 23.55 55.89 0.82
C LYS A 74 23.23 55.02 2.04
N ARG A 75 23.02 55.65 3.20
CA ARG A 75 22.69 54.95 4.45
C ARG A 75 21.23 54.48 4.45
N TYR A 76 20.34 55.29 3.86
CA TYR A 76 18.96 54.91 3.61
C TYR A 76 18.89 53.64 2.75
N GLU A 77 19.56 53.63 1.59
CA GLU A 77 19.55 52.50 0.64
C GLU A 77 20.03 51.18 1.29
N GLN A 78 21.08 51.26 2.11
CA GLN A 78 21.59 50.10 2.83
C GLN A 78 20.60 49.57 3.88
N LEU A 79 19.93 50.45 4.62
CA LEU A 79 18.96 50.05 5.65
C LEU A 79 17.67 49.53 5.03
N SER A 80 17.15 50.21 4.01
CA SER A 80 15.94 49.80 3.30
C SER A 80 16.13 48.44 2.62
N GLY A 81 17.32 48.18 2.05
CA GLY A 81 17.66 46.87 1.47
C GLY A 81 17.62 45.75 2.52
N LYS A 82 18.29 45.94 3.66
CA LYS A 82 18.33 44.92 4.74
C LYS A 82 16.95 44.60 5.29
N TYR A 83 16.13 45.63 5.55
CA TYR A 83 14.77 45.43 6.06
C TYR A 83 13.84 44.80 5.02
N ALA A 84 14.00 45.15 3.73
CA ALA A 84 13.25 44.49 2.66
C ALA A 84 13.63 43.00 2.55
N GLU A 85 14.92 42.67 2.58
CA GLU A 85 15.41 41.28 2.59
C GLU A 85 14.86 40.48 3.78
N GLU A 86 14.91 41.06 4.99
CA GLU A 86 14.32 40.44 6.19
C GLU A 86 12.80 40.25 6.03
N TYR A 87 12.09 41.24 5.51
CA TYR A 87 10.64 41.15 5.31
C TYR A 87 10.24 40.04 4.33
N TYR A 88 10.88 40.00 3.16
CA TYR A 88 10.53 39.01 2.13
C TYR A 88 10.97 37.59 2.52
N SER A 89 12.09 37.44 3.23
CA SER A 89 12.49 36.13 3.77
C SER A 89 11.49 35.61 4.80
N LEU A 90 11.06 36.47 5.75
CA LEU A 90 10.03 36.14 6.73
C LEU A 90 8.67 35.85 6.09
N LYS A 91 8.29 36.61 5.07
CA LYS A 91 7.05 36.37 4.31
C LYS A 91 7.07 34.99 3.63
N SER A 92 8.18 34.64 2.97
CA SER A 92 8.34 33.32 2.35
C SER A 92 8.35 32.19 3.39
N GLU A 93 9.01 32.38 4.54
CA GLU A 93 8.97 31.42 5.66
C GLU A 93 7.52 31.21 6.14
N LYS A 94 6.76 32.29 6.31
CA LYS A 94 5.35 32.22 6.71
C LYS A 94 4.50 31.45 5.70
N GLU A 95 4.61 31.75 4.42
CA GLU A 95 3.86 31.07 3.35
C GLU A 95 4.16 29.55 3.33
N GLN A 96 5.43 29.16 3.47
CA GLN A 96 5.82 27.74 3.53
C GLN A 96 5.26 27.04 4.78
N ILE A 97 5.25 27.72 5.94
CA ILE A 97 4.68 27.15 7.15
C ILE A 97 3.15 27.00 7.02
N GLU A 98 2.46 27.99 6.45
CA GLU A 98 1.01 27.94 6.22
C GLU A 98 0.62 26.82 5.24
N GLU A 99 1.39 26.64 4.17
CA GLU A 99 1.19 25.55 3.21
C GLU A 99 1.31 24.18 3.90
N ARG A 100 2.38 23.94 4.66
CA ARG A 100 2.57 22.69 5.41
C ARG A 100 1.46 22.44 6.43
N LEU A 101 1.01 23.48 7.14
CA LEU A 101 -0.10 23.37 8.08
C LEU A 101 -1.42 23.03 7.36
N SER A 102 -1.67 23.61 6.19
CA SER A 102 -2.84 23.27 5.37
C SER A 102 -2.79 21.82 4.88
N GLU A 103 -1.64 21.35 4.40
CA GLU A 103 -1.45 19.95 4.02
C GLU A 103 -1.73 18.99 5.19
N PHE A 104 -1.28 19.35 6.40
CA PHE A 104 -1.53 18.57 7.60
C PHE A 104 -3.02 18.56 8.02
N GLU A 105 -3.71 19.69 7.93
CA GLU A 105 -5.15 19.76 8.18
C GLU A 105 -5.95 18.96 7.16
N ASN A 106 -5.58 19.05 5.88
CA ASN A 106 -6.14 18.24 4.81
C ASN A 106 -5.89 16.75 5.03
N ALA A 107 -4.70 16.35 5.50
CA ALA A 107 -4.40 14.97 5.88
C ALA A 107 -5.28 14.50 7.06
N ASN A 108 -5.44 15.31 8.10
CA ASN A 108 -6.34 14.98 9.21
C ASN A 108 -7.81 14.87 8.80
N GLN A 109 -8.27 15.72 7.88
CA GLN A 109 -9.62 15.63 7.36
C GLN A 109 -9.81 14.36 6.52
N ARG A 110 -8.81 14.01 5.69
CA ARG A 110 -8.78 12.74 4.95
C ARG A 110 -8.82 11.53 5.89
N ALA A 111 -8.04 11.54 6.98
CA ALA A 111 -8.08 10.50 8.00
C ALA A 111 -9.50 10.30 8.57
N LYS A 112 -10.15 11.40 8.99
CA LYS A 112 -11.53 11.36 9.52
C LYS A 112 -12.52 10.79 8.51
N ASN A 113 -12.40 11.20 7.25
CA ASN A 113 -13.27 10.69 6.18
C ASN A 113 -13.05 9.19 5.95
N PHE A 114 -11.80 8.72 6.00
CA PHE A 114 -11.48 7.30 5.89
C PHE A 114 -12.08 6.47 7.03
N ILE A 115 -11.99 6.96 8.27
CA ILE A 115 -12.56 6.28 9.44
C ILE A 115 -14.08 6.17 9.30
N LYS A 116 -14.76 7.26 8.94
CA LYS A 116 -16.21 7.24 8.70
C LYS A 116 -16.59 6.26 7.60
N LEU A 117 -15.80 6.21 6.52
CA LEU A 117 -16.01 5.27 5.43
C LEU A 117 -15.84 3.83 5.92
N ALA A 118 -14.78 3.53 6.66
CA ALA A 118 -14.53 2.20 7.22
C ALA A 118 -15.65 1.75 8.18
N GLU A 119 -16.18 2.66 8.99
CA GLU A 119 -17.34 2.42 9.87
C GLU A 119 -18.61 2.14 9.07
N SER A 120 -18.89 2.89 8.01
CA SER A 120 -20.11 2.72 7.20
C SER A 120 -20.16 1.40 6.44
N TYR A 121 -19.00 0.77 6.25
CA TYR A 121 -18.85 -0.44 5.45
C TYR A 121 -18.38 -1.65 6.28
N SER A 122 -18.48 -1.64 7.62
CA SER A 122 -18.05 -2.77 8.47
C SER A 122 -18.87 -4.06 8.23
N ASP A 123 -20.10 -3.93 7.73
CA ASP A 123 -21.11 -5.00 7.66
C ASP A 123 -21.23 -5.62 6.27
N PHE A 124 -20.17 -5.62 5.45
CA PHE A 124 -20.20 -6.15 4.07
C PHE A 124 -20.82 -7.56 3.95
N GLU A 125 -22.12 -7.66 3.64
CA GLU A 125 -22.72 -8.85 3.07
C GLU A 125 -22.35 -8.95 1.58
N GLU A 126 -22.37 -7.83 0.84
CA GLU A 126 -22.01 -7.74 -0.58
C GLU A 126 -21.06 -6.58 -0.89
N LEU A 127 -20.00 -6.87 -1.65
CA LEU A 127 -19.00 -5.89 -2.06
C LEU A 127 -19.49 -5.21 -3.36
N THR A 128 -20.14 -4.05 -3.25
CA THR A 128 -20.64 -3.34 -4.42
C THR A 128 -19.51 -2.63 -5.17
N PRO A 129 -19.55 -2.53 -6.51
CA PRO A 129 -18.55 -1.78 -7.29
C PRO A 129 -18.41 -0.32 -6.82
N THR A 130 -19.51 0.29 -6.40
CA THR A 130 -19.54 1.65 -5.84
C THR A 130 -18.70 1.74 -4.57
N ALA A 131 -18.89 0.81 -3.61
CA ALA A 131 -18.12 0.79 -2.37
C ALA A 131 -16.61 0.59 -2.63
N ILE A 132 -16.25 -0.26 -3.60
CA ILE A 132 -14.84 -0.47 -3.98
C ILE A 132 -14.24 0.83 -4.52
N ASN A 133 -14.93 1.54 -5.42
CA ASN A 133 -14.44 2.78 -6.00
C ASN A 133 -14.34 3.92 -4.97
N GLU A 134 -15.19 3.92 -3.94
CA GLU A 134 -15.10 4.87 -2.84
C GLU A 134 -13.91 4.58 -1.91
N PHE A 135 -13.60 3.31 -1.68
CA PHE A 135 -12.55 2.89 -0.76
C PHE A 135 -11.16 2.89 -1.42
N ILE A 136 -11.07 2.38 -2.66
CA ILE A 136 -9.83 2.10 -3.38
C ILE A 136 -9.63 3.14 -4.49
N SER A 137 -8.48 3.80 -4.44
CA SER A 137 -8.00 4.72 -5.48
C SER A 137 -7.45 3.98 -6.69
N LYS A 138 -6.56 3.02 -6.44
CA LYS A 138 -5.94 2.22 -7.49
C LYS A 138 -5.44 0.89 -6.96
N ILE A 139 -5.37 -0.10 -7.84
CA ILE A 139 -4.78 -1.40 -7.58
C ILE A 139 -3.58 -1.55 -8.52
N VAL A 140 -2.38 -1.61 -7.96
CA VAL A 140 -1.15 -1.86 -8.71
C VAL A 140 -0.90 -3.36 -8.71
N VAL A 141 -0.87 -3.94 -9.90
CA VAL A 141 -0.64 -5.37 -10.07
C VAL A 141 0.76 -5.56 -10.64
N HIS A 142 1.63 -6.21 -9.89
CA HIS A 142 3.01 -6.45 -10.30
C HIS A 142 3.11 -7.60 -11.31
N GLU A 143 4.26 -7.70 -11.99
CA GLU A 143 4.52 -8.82 -12.89
C GLU A 143 4.45 -10.18 -12.15
N ARG A 144 4.02 -11.21 -12.87
CA ARG A 144 3.99 -12.58 -12.35
C ARG A 144 5.39 -13.18 -12.37
N ASP A 145 5.70 -13.98 -11.35
CA ASP A 145 6.97 -14.73 -11.28
C ASP A 145 7.18 -15.67 -12.48
N VAL A 146 6.09 -16.20 -13.05
CA VAL A 146 6.14 -17.10 -14.22
C VAL A 146 5.18 -16.63 -15.30
N LYS A 147 5.74 -16.19 -16.43
CA LYS A 147 4.97 -15.78 -17.61
C LYS A 147 4.13 -16.95 -18.14
N ARG A 148 2.87 -16.67 -18.50
CA ARG A 148 1.88 -17.61 -19.08
C ARG A 148 1.44 -18.78 -18.18
N ALA A 149 1.82 -18.79 -16.90
CA ALA A 149 1.29 -19.77 -15.96
C ALA A 149 -0.17 -19.44 -15.60
N LYS A 150 -1.06 -20.43 -15.73
CA LYS A 150 -2.46 -20.33 -15.28
C LYS A 150 -2.57 -20.18 -13.75
N TYR A 151 -1.60 -20.72 -13.03
CA TYR A 151 -1.48 -20.68 -11.58
C TYR A 151 -0.08 -20.19 -11.26
N ALA A 152 0.03 -18.92 -10.87
CA ALA A 152 1.25 -18.27 -10.40
C ALA A 152 0.84 -17.25 -9.34
N VAL A 153 1.68 -17.09 -8.32
CA VAL A 153 1.51 -16.04 -7.32
C VAL A 153 1.80 -14.69 -7.98
N GLN A 154 1.03 -13.68 -7.60
CA GLN A 154 1.13 -12.34 -8.16
C GLN A 154 0.99 -11.33 -7.02
N ARG A 155 1.94 -10.41 -6.90
CA ARG A 155 1.89 -9.36 -5.88
C ARG A 155 0.93 -8.26 -6.34
N ILE A 156 0.05 -7.85 -5.43
CA ILE A 156 -0.92 -6.78 -5.64
C ILE A 156 -0.73 -5.75 -4.52
N GLU A 157 -0.69 -4.47 -4.88
CA GLU A 157 -0.73 -3.35 -3.95
C GLU A 157 -2.03 -2.58 -4.11
N VAL A 158 -2.70 -2.30 -3.00
CA VAL A 158 -3.96 -1.57 -2.97
C VAL A 158 -3.73 -0.19 -2.36
N TYR A 159 -4.12 0.85 -3.09
CA TYR A 159 -4.09 2.23 -2.63
C TYR A 159 -5.50 2.70 -2.33
N PHE A 160 -5.71 3.30 -1.18
CA PHE A 160 -6.99 3.82 -0.71
C PHE A 160 -7.10 5.33 -0.98
N ASN A 161 -8.30 5.82 -1.28
CA ASN A 161 -8.54 7.22 -1.69
C ASN A 161 -8.06 8.26 -0.66
N TYR A 162 -8.17 7.96 0.63
CA TYR A 162 -7.93 8.94 1.69
C TYR A 162 -6.56 8.84 2.35
N ILE A 163 -5.94 7.65 2.30
CA ILE A 163 -4.72 7.33 3.08
C ILE A 163 -3.58 6.82 2.19
N GLY A 164 -3.82 6.60 0.89
CA GLY A 164 -2.82 6.05 -0.01
C GLY A 164 -2.53 4.58 0.28
N LYS A 165 -1.25 4.19 0.32
CA LYS A 165 -0.86 2.81 0.64
C LYS A 165 -1.04 2.59 2.15
N PHE A 166 -1.99 1.74 2.51
CA PHE A 166 -2.19 1.37 3.92
C PHE A 166 -1.23 0.26 4.29
N GLU A 167 -0.18 0.59 5.03
CA GLU A 167 0.77 -0.36 5.59
C GLU A 167 0.54 -0.47 7.11
N ASN A 168 -0.17 -1.50 7.53
CA ASN A 168 -0.41 -1.88 8.93
C ASN A 168 0.21 -3.26 9.23
N GLU A 169 0.41 -3.59 10.51
CA GLU A 169 0.75 -4.95 10.97
C GLU A 169 -0.26 -5.99 10.47
N LEU A 170 -1.56 -5.65 10.45
CA LEU A 170 -2.60 -6.48 9.85
C LEU A 170 -2.41 -6.74 8.35
N THR A 171 -1.82 -5.80 7.59
CA THR A 171 -1.50 -5.98 6.17
C THR A 171 -0.12 -6.57 5.93
N LYS A 172 0.80 -6.44 6.90
CA LYS A 172 2.10 -7.13 6.89
C LYS A 172 1.94 -8.62 7.14
N GLU A 173 1.01 -9.01 8.01
CA GLU A 173 0.58 -10.42 8.16
C GLU A 173 -0.10 -10.97 6.89
N ILE A 174 -0.62 -10.09 6.02
CA ILE A 174 -1.23 -10.47 4.74
C ILE A 174 -0.18 -10.60 3.63
N GLU A 175 1.01 -10.00 3.78
CA GLU A 175 2.12 -10.32 2.87
C GLU A 175 2.51 -11.78 3.11
N PRO A 176 2.27 -12.70 2.15
CA PRO A 176 2.53 -14.10 2.39
C PRO A 176 4.02 -14.25 2.68
N THR A 177 4.32 -14.90 3.81
CA THR A 177 5.71 -15.13 4.21
C THR A 177 6.39 -15.94 3.10
N GLU A 178 7.70 -15.79 2.91
CA GLU A 178 8.45 -16.54 1.87
C GLU A 178 8.14 -18.05 1.93
N GLN A 179 7.92 -18.58 3.14
CA GLN A 179 7.54 -19.98 3.37
C GLN A 179 6.12 -20.33 2.86
N GLU A 180 5.14 -19.45 3.05
CA GLU A 180 3.76 -19.64 2.56
C GLU A 180 3.73 -19.53 1.03
N MET A 181 4.56 -18.66 0.45
CA MET A 181 4.75 -18.59 -1.00
C MET A 181 5.32 -19.89 -1.57
N ILE A 182 6.27 -20.52 -0.88
CA ILE A 182 6.82 -21.82 -1.27
C ILE A 182 5.76 -22.92 -1.18
N GLN A 183 4.99 -22.97 -0.09
CA GLN A 183 3.90 -23.95 0.07
C GLN A 183 2.83 -23.80 -1.02
N MET A 184 2.38 -22.58 -1.30
CA MET A 184 1.46 -22.32 -2.40
C MET A 184 2.03 -22.76 -3.76
N ARG A 185 3.35 -22.58 -3.96
CA ARG A 185 4.03 -23.03 -5.18
C ARG A 185 4.04 -24.55 -5.30
N GLU A 186 4.30 -25.26 -4.20
CA GLU A 186 4.28 -26.71 -4.12
C GLU A 186 2.88 -27.28 -4.36
N GLU A 187 1.85 -26.70 -3.73
CA GLU A 187 0.45 -27.09 -3.94
C GLU A 187 0.03 -26.90 -5.40
N ILE A 188 0.41 -25.78 -6.02
CA ILE A 188 0.15 -25.53 -7.45
C ILE A 188 0.86 -26.57 -8.32
N GLU A 189 2.09 -26.94 -7.98
CA GLU A 189 2.85 -27.95 -8.72
C GLU A 189 2.27 -29.35 -8.56
N GLU A 190 1.84 -29.71 -7.35
CA GLU A 190 1.18 -30.98 -7.08
C GLU A 190 -0.17 -31.07 -7.78
N ALA A 191 -0.98 -30.01 -7.78
CA ALA A 191 -2.23 -29.94 -8.54
C ALA A 191 -1.99 -30.11 -10.06
N LYS A 192 -0.89 -29.54 -10.59
CA LYS A 192 -0.49 -29.77 -11.99
C LYS A 192 -0.09 -31.22 -12.23
N LYS A 193 0.71 -31.82 -11.34
CA LYS A 193 1.12 -33.23 -11.41
C LYS A 193 -0.10 -34.14 -11.33
N GLU A 194 -1.04 -33.87 -10.44
CA GLU A 194 -2.24 -34.67 -10.24
C GLU A 194 -3.19 -34.57 -11.44
N LYS A 195 -3.39 -33.36 -11.99
CA LYS A 195 -4.14 -33.18 -13.24
C LYS A 195 -3.51 -33.95 -14.40
N SER A 196 -2.18 -33.94 -14.51
CA SER A 196 -1.45 -34.76 -15.49
C SER A 196 -1.63 -36.26 -15.24
N ARG A 197 -1.51 -36.73 -13.99
CA ARG A 197 -1.74 -38.14 -13.62
C ARG A 197 -3.17 -38.58 -13.90
N ALA A 198 -4.16 -37.73 -13.62
CA ALA A 198 -5.57 -37.99 -13.90
C ALA A 198 -5.82 -38.08 -15.42
N TYR A 199 -5.23 -37.16 -16.20
CA TYR A 199 -5.25 -37.23 -17.66
C TYR A 199 -4.65 -38.55 -18.18
N HIS A 200 -3.46 -38.94 -17.71
CA HIS A 200 -2.82 -40.20 -18.11
C HIS A 200 -3.63 -41.44 -17.67
N ARG A 201 -4.26 -41.41 -16.49
CA ARG A 201 -5.18 -42.47 -16.03
C ARG A 201 -6.37 -42.62 -16.96
N ALA A 202 -7.02 -41.51 -17.32
CA ALA A 202 -8.16 -41.49 -18.22
C ALA A 202 -7.78 -41.96 -19.63
N TYR A 203 -6.69 -41.40 -20.19
CA TYR A 203 -6.16 -41.79 -21.49
C TYR A 203 -5.81 -43.28 -21.56
N SER A 204 -5.11 -43.81 -20.54
CA SER A 204 -4.76 -45.23 -20.45
C SER A 204 -6.00 -46.13 -20.39
N LYS A 205 -7.03 -45.71 -19.63
CA LYS A 205 -8.31 -46.42 -19.55
C LYS A 205 -9.02 -46.47 -20.91
N GLU A 206 -9.09 -45.34 -21.62
CA GLU A 206 -9.68 -45.27 -22.96
C GLU A 206 -8.90 -46.09 -23.99
N TYR A 207 -7.56 -46.03 -23.94
CA TYR A 207 -6.70 -46.79 -24.83
C TYR A 207 -6.89 -48.30 -24.62
N ARG A 208 -6.95 -48.76 -23.36
CA ARG A 208 -7.24 -50.17 -23.02
C ARG A 208 -8.62 -50.61 -23.48
N ALA A 209 -9.63 -49.74 -23.36
CA ALA A 209 -10.98 -50.04 -23.84
C ALA A 209 -11.02 -50.19 -25.37
N LYS A 210 -10.32 -49.31 -26.11
CA LYS A 210 -10.23 -49.38 -27.58
C LYS A 210 -9.37 -50.53 -28.10
N ASN A 211 -8.37 -50.99 -27.33
CA ASN A 211 -7.42 -52.04 -27.71
C ASN A 211 -7.51 -53.28 -26.82
N ILE A 212 -8.73 -53.77 -26.59
CA ILE A 212 -9.01 -54.80 -25.58
C ILE A 212 -8.24 -56.11 -25.82
N GLU A 213 -8.13 -56.56 -27.08
CA GLU A 213 -7.45 -57.82 -27.44
C GLU A 213 -5.93 -57.72 -27.24
N LYS A 214 -5.32 -56.64 -27.73
CA LYS A 214 -3.89 -56.37 -27.53
C LYS A 214 -3.53 -56.25 -26.05
N CYS A 215 -4.40 -55.65 -25.23
CA CYS A 215 -4.19 -55.60 -23.78
C CYS A 215 -4.27 -56.97 -23.11
N ARG A 216 -5.21 -57.83 -23.51
CA ARG A 216 -5.32 -59.21 -23.02
C ARG A 216 -4.10 -60.04 -23.38
N GLU A 217 -3.58 -59.91 -24.60
CA GLU A 217 -2.36 -60.60 -25.01
C GLU A 217 -1.13 -60.12 -24.24
N TYR A 218 -0.99 -58.80 -24.05
CA TYR A 218 0.08 -58.21 -23.25
C TYR A 218 0.08 -58.72 -21.80
N GLU A 219 -1.09 -58.82 -21.15
CA GLU A 219 -1.21 -59.35 -19.79
C GLU A 219 -0.84 -60.83 -19.71
N LYS A 220 -1.23 -61.65 -20.72
CA LYS A 220 -0.84 -63.06 -20.80
C LYS A 220 0.69 -63.23 -20.90
N ILE A 221 1.34 -62.41 -21.72
CA ILE A 221 2.81 -62.43 -21.89
C ILE A 221 3.48 -62.00 -20.59
N LYS A 222 3.06 -60.89 -19.98
CA LYS A 222 3.63 -60.39 -18.74
C LYS A 222 3.46 -61.36 -17.57
N ALA A 223 2.32 -62.07 -17.49
CA ALA A 223 2.11 -63.12 -16.49
C ALA A 223 3.03 -64.33 -16.69
N ARG A 224 3.31 -64.71 -17.94
CA ARG A 224 4.30 -65.75 -18.26
C ARG A 224 5.70 -65.33 -17.83
N GLU A 225 6.11 -64.09 -18.16
CA GLU A 225 7.41 -63.53 -17.76
C GLU A 225 7.56 -63.42 -16.25
N TYR A 226 6.54 -62.96 -15.54
CA TYR A 226 6.56 -62.89 -14.07
C TYR A 226 6.70 -64.28 -13.45
N ARG A 227 5.93 -65.27 -13.93
CA ARG A 227 6.05 -66.66 -13.48
C ARG A 227 7.45 -67.23 -13.78
N ALA A 228 8.02 -66.91 -14.94
CA ALA A 228 9.38 -67.32 -15.30
C ALA A 228 10.43 -66.67 -14.39
N ARG A 229 10.35 -65.36 -14.13
CA ARG A 229 11.26 -64.65 -13.20
C ARG A 229 11.17 -65.22 -11.78
N LYS A 230 9.96 -65.49 -11.29
CA LYS A 230 9.76 -66.07 -9.95
C LYS A 230 10.30 -67.50 -9.86
N LYS A 231 10.17 -68.29 -10.92
CA LYS A 231 10.77 -69.64 -11.00
C LYS A 231 12.30 -69.57 -11.02
N LEU A 232 12.88 -68.65 -11.78
CA LEU A 232 14.34 -68.44 -11.82
C LEU A 232 14.89 -67.98 -10.47
N GLN A 233 14.16 -67.12 -9.75
CA GLN A 233 14.51 -66.70 -8.39
C GLN A 233 14.36 -67.79 -7.32
N ALA A 234 13.61 -68.87 -7.61
CA ALA A 234 13.43 -70.00 -6.69
C ALA A 234 14.44 -71.15 -6.93
N ILE A 235 15.24 -71.04 -7.99
CA ILE A 235 16.25 -72.05 -8.39
C ILE A 235 17.67 -71.57 -8.01
N ASN A 236 17.85 -70.28 -7.71
CA ASN A 236 19.03 -69.73 -7.03
C ASN A 236 18.79 -69.67 -5.52
#